data_AF-A0A6P6LLR3-F1
#
_entry.id   AF-A0A6P6LLR3-F1
#
_cell.length_a   1.000
_cell.length_b   1.000
_cell.length_c   1.000
_cell.angle_alpha   90.00
_cell.angle_beta   90.00
_cell.angle_gamma   90.00
#
_symmetry.space_group_name_H-M   'P 1'
#
loop_
_entity.id
_entity.type
_entity.pdbx_description
1 polymer ?
#
loop_
_entity_poly.entity_id
_entity_poly.type
_entity_poly.pdbx_seq_one_letter_code
_entity_poly.pdbx_strand_id
1 'polypeptide(L)'
;MNPWDPITYTVTPAAKILARCVTSGTMTQTNLDLELLKLERDSADVTHPHYLSQRFVSLQQFTSHLQEVLREQTVLRERLTKPLCQQNLPIQADLHRYVVELMGMVVEFIQNLEVKIKMVQAMPSTDSYLSNLNNARTQLLAQVTEVENLYKQVLKRRGHLQTNIKDMST
;
A
#
# COMPACT_ATOMS: atom_id res chain seq x y z
N MET A 1 -48.15 -13.36 -31.27
CA MET A 1 -48.33 -11.89 -31.34
C MET A 1 -47.26 -11.27 -30.46
N ASN A 2 -46.35 -10.48 -31.02
CA ASN A 2 -45.32 -9.83 -30.22
C ASN A 2 -45.95 -8.63 -29.49
N PRO A 3 -45.66 -8.40 -28.20
CA PRO A 3 -46.21 -7.27 -27.45
C PRO A 3 -45.82 -5.87 -27.96
N TRP A 4 -44.91 -5.81 -28.94
CA TRP A 4 -44.28 -4.58 -29.43
C TRP A 4 -44.64 -4.24 -30.88
N ASP A 5 -45.56 -4.99 -31.50
CA ASP A 5 -46.02 -4.65 -32.86
C ASP A 5 -46.87 -3.35 -32.82
N PRO A 6 -46.63 -2.37 -33.71
CA PRO A 6 -47.41 -1.13 -33.75
C PRO A 6 -48.90 -1.43 -33.96
N ILE A 7 -49.74 -0.96 -33.04
CA ILE A 7 -51.19 -1.13 -33.12
C ILE A 7 -51.68 -0.40 -34.37
N THR A 8 -52.37 -1.10 -35.27
CA THR A 8 -53.04 -0.47 -36.41
C THR A 8 -54.11 0.48 -35.88
N TYR A 9 -53.98 1.77 -36.20
CA TYR A 9 -54.85 2.84 -35.68
C TYR A 9 -56.27 2.74 -36.26
N THR A 10 -57.11 1.88 -35.69
CA THR A 10 -58.56 1.94 -35.86
C THR A 10 -59.11 3.04 -34.96
N VAL A 11 -59.97 3.91 -35.50
CA VAL A 11 -60.67 4.94 -34.70
C VAL A 11 -61.41 4.25 -33.56
N THR A 12 -61.00 4.54 -32.32
CA THR A 12 -61.57 3.91 -31.12
C THR A 12 -63.05 4.28 -30.98
N PRO A 13 -63.88 3.38 -30.41
CA PRO A 13 -65.29 3.70 -30.12
C PRO A 13 -65.46 4.98 -29.31
N ALA A 14 -64.53 5.27 -28.39
CA ALA A 14 -64.49 6.53 -27.63
C ALA A 14 -64.31 7.75 -28.54
N ALA A 15 -63.39 7.71 -29.51
CA ALA A 15 -63.18 8.81 -30.46
C ALA A 15 -64.45 9.11 -31.30
N LYS A 16 -65.21 8.08 -31.68
CA LYS A 16 -66.50 8.26 -32.40
C LYS A 16 -67.56 8.93 -31.53
N ILE A 17 -67.63 8.58 -30.24
CA ILE A 17 -68.59 9.19 -29.31
C ILE A 17 -68.24 10.66 -29.06
N LEU A 18 -66.95 10.96 -28.82
CA LEU A 18 -66.48 12.34 -28.64
C LEU A 18 -66.78 13.20 -29.88
N ALA A 19 -66.51 12.69 -31.07
CA ALA A 19 -66.85 13.38 -32.31
C ALA A 19 -68.35 13.69 -32.43
N ARG A 20 -69.23 12.76 -32.01
CA ARG A 20 -70.68 12.98 -32.00
C ARG A 20 -71.10 14.04 -30.98
N CYS A 21 -70.48 14.07 -29.80
CA CYS A 21 -70.76 15.06 -28.77
C CYS A 21 -70.32 16.48 -29.16
N VAL A 22 -69.26 16.59 -29.96
CA VAL A 22 -68.79 17.85 -30.53
C VAL A 22 -69.75 18.33 -31.61
N THR A 23 -70.19 17.45 -32.52
CA THR A 23 -71.14 17.83 -33.59
C THR A 23 -72.54 18.13 -33.07
N SER A 24 -72.97 17.50 -31.96
CA SER A 24 -74.26 17.80 -31.32
C SER A 24 -74.25 19.05 -30.42
N GLY A 25 -73.12 19.74 -30.29
CA GLY A 25 -72.98 20.96 -29.48
C GLY A 25 -73.04 20.75 -27.97
N THR A 26 -73.12 19.49 -27.52
CA THR A 26 -73.07 19.11 -26.09
C THR A 26 -71.68 19.29 -25.48
N MET A 27 -70.67 19.40 -26.33
CA MET A 27 -69.28 19.70 -25.97
C MET A 27 -68.70 20.63 -27.03
N THR A 28 -67.96 21.67 -26.64
CA THR A 28 -67.28 22.54 -27.60
C THR A 28 -65.89 22.00 -27.93
N GLN A 29 -65.42 22.25 -29.15
CA GLN A 29 -64.06 21.91 -29.56
C GLN A 29 -63.02 22.51 -28.62
N THR A 30 -63.22 23.76 -28.19
CA THR A 30 -62.32 24.46 -27.26
C THR A 30 -62.26 23.82 -25.87
N ASN A 31 -63.36 23.25 -25.37
CA ASN A 31 -63.39 22.54 -24.10
C ASN A 31 -62.62 21.22 -24.22
N LEU A 32 -62.81 20.50 -25.33
CA LEU A 32 -62.07 19.27 -25.64
C LEU A 32 -60.56 19.53 -25.73
N ASP A 33 -60.16 20.57 -26.47
CA ASP A 33 -58.75 20.92 -26.64
C ASP A 33 -58.10 21.32 -25.30
N LEU A 34 -58.83 22.03 -24.44
CA LEU A 34 -58.35 22.41 -23.11
C LEU A 34 -58.15 21.17 -22.21
N GLU A 35 -59.10 20.24 -22.20
CA GLU A 35 -58.98 19.00 -21.43
C GLU A 35 -57.85 18.09 -21.96
N LEU A 36 -57.63 18.07 -23.28
CA LEU A 36 -56.48 17.38 -23.88
C LEU A 36 -55.15 17.98 -23.44
N LEU A 37 -55.01 19.31 -23.42
CA LEU A 37 -53.80 19.99 -22.96
C LEU A 37 -53.55 19.78 -21.46
N LYS A 38 -54.61 19.76 -20.64
CA LYS A 38 -54.49 19.38 -19.22
C LYS A 38 -53.98 17.96 -19.06
N LEU A 39 -54.57 17.02 -19.80
CA LEU A 39 -54.18 15.61 -19.75
C LEU A 39 -52.73 15.40 -20.21
N GLU A 40 -52.30 16.11 -21.25
CA GLU A 40 -50.91 16.10 -21.72
C GLU A 40 -49.97 16.60 -20.60
N ARG A 41 -50.30 17.72 -19.97
CA ARG A 41 -49.50 18.26 -18.85
C ARG A 41 -49.48 17.33 -17.63
N ASP A 42 -50.59 16.70 -17.29
CA ASP A 42 -50.70 15.83 -16.12
C ASP A 42 -50.05 14.45 -16.35
N SER A 43 -49.94 14.01 -17.60
CA SER A 43 -49.27 12.75 -17.98
C SER A 43 -47.84 12.95 -18.49
N ALA A 44 -47.34 14.19 -18.47
CA ALA A 44 -46.05 14.59 -19.02
C ALA A 44 -44.87 13.76 -18.49
N ASP A 45 -44.91 13.38 -17.21
CA ASP A 45 -43.81 12.69 -16.54
C ASP A 45 -43.65 11.22 -16.96
N VAL A 46 -44.70 10.64 -17.57
CA VAL A 46 -44.72 9.26 -18.07
C VAL A 46 -44.85 9.16 -19.59
N THR A 47 -45.18 10.25 -20.28
CA THR A 47 -45.32 10.28 -21.75
C THR A 47 -44.19 11.03 -22.45
N HIS A 48 -43.67 12.13 -21.87
CA HIS A 48 -42.69 12.94 -22.58
C HIS A 48 -41.26 12.40 -22.44
N PRO A 49 -40.51 12.30 -23.56
CA PRO A 49 -39.14 11.83 -23.56
C PRO A 49 -38.20 12.59 -22.61
N HIS A 50 -38.45 13.89 -22.38
CA HIS A 50 -37.61 14.71 -21.50
C HIS A 50 -37.58 14.18 -20.06
N TYR A 51 -38.75 13.98 -19.45
CA TYR A 51 -38.87 13.46 -18.07
C TYR A 51 -38.46 11.99 -17.97
N LEU A 52 -38.85 11.18 -18.98
CA LEU A 52 -38.49 9.76 -19.03
C LEU A 52 -36.99 9.54 -19.20
N SER A 53 -36.32 10.32 -20.05
CA SER A 53 -34.88 10.21 -20.30
C SER A 53 -34.09 10.44 -19.02
N GLN A 54 -34.42 11.49 -18.25
CA GLN A 54 -33.79 11.74 -16.97
C GLN A 54 -33.97 10.58 -15.98
N ARG A 55 -35.21 10.06 -15.85
CA ARG A 55 -35.49 8.91 -14.98
C ARG A 55 -34.74 7.65 -15.43
N PHE A 56 -34.65 7.42 -16.74
CA PHE A 56 -33.91 6.30 -17.31
C PHE A 56 -32.42 6.38 -16.99
N VAL A 57 -31.81 7.57 -17.12
CA VAL A 57 -30.40 7.80 -16.77
C VAL A 57 -30.16 7.51 -15.29
N SER A 58 -31.01 8.02 -14.38
CA SER A 58 -30.87 7.74 -12.95
C SER A 58 -31.02 6.26 -12.62
N LEU A 59 -31.99 5.58 -13.22
CA LEU A 59 -32.20 4.14 -13.01
C LEU A 59 -31.03 3.31 -13.56
N GLN A 60 -30.51 3.70 -14.72
CA GLN A 60 -29.35 3.06 -15.33
C GLN A 60 -28.10 3.22 -14.45
N GLN A 61 -27.84 4.43 -13.95
CA GLN A 61 -26.71 4.69 -13.03
C GLN A 61 -26.82 3.85 -11.76
N PHE A 62 -28.00 3.81 -11.15
CA PHE A 62 -28.24 2.99 -9.96
C PHE A 62 -28.04 1.50 -10.23
N THR A 63 -28.55 1.01 -11.37
CA THR A 63 -28.41 -0.41 -11.77
C THR A 63 -26.95 -0.76 -12.03
N SER A 64 -26.19 0.08 -12.72
CA SER A 64 -24.75 -0.10 -12.93
C SER A 64 -23.99 -0.15 -11.62
N HIS A 65 -24.32 0.73 -10.66
CA HIS A 65 -23.68 0.72 -9.35
C HIS A 65 -23.98 -0.59 -8.59
N LEU A 66 -25.23 -1.08 -8.60
CA LEU A 66 -25.56 -2.37 -8.00
C LEU A 66 -24.80 -3.54 -8.63
N GLN A 67 -24.65 -3.53 -9.96
CA GLN A 67 -23.85 -4.55 -10.65
C GLN A 67 -22.39 -4.55 -10.19
N GLU A 68 -21.81 -3.36 -10.01
CA GLU A 68 -20.43 -3.24 -9.52
C GLU A 68 -20.29 -3.75 -8.09
N VAL A 69 -21.22 -3.40 -7.20
CA VAL A 69 -21.24 -3.90 -5.81
C VAL A 69 -21.34 -5.42 -5.77
N LEU A 70 -22.18 -6.03 -6.62
CA LEU A 70 -22.31 -7.49 -6.69
C LEU A 70 -21.01 -8.14 -7.22
N ARG A 71 -20.35 -7.51 -8.18
CA ARG A 71 -19.05 -7.96 -8.71
C ARG A 71 -17.99 -7.94 -7.61
N GLU A 72 -17.85 -6.82 -6.89
CA GLU A 72 -16.91 -6.69 -5.78
C GLU A 72 -17.19 -7.69 -4.66
N GLN A 73 -18.47 -7.90 -4.31
CA GLN A 73 -18.85 -8.90 -3.31
C GLN A 73 -18.44 -10.32 -3.74
N THR A 74 -18.60 -10.65 -5.02
CA THR A 74 -18.20 -11.95 -5.58
C THR A 74 -16.69 -12.12 -5.50
N VAL A 75 -15.92 -11.10 -5.93
CA VAL A 75 -14.45 -11.10 -5.83
C VAL A 75 -13.99 -11.23 -4.38
N LEU A 76 -14.61 -10.50 -3.45
CA LEU A 76 -14.27 -10.56 -2.04
C LEU A 76 -14.56 -11.95 -1.46
N ARG A 77 -15.71 -12.53 -1.79
CA ARG A 77 -16.05 -13.90 -1.38
C ARG A 77 -15.04 -14.91 -1.91
N GLU A 78 -14.64 -14.81 -3.17
CA GLU A 78 -13.58 -15.66 -3.74
C GLU A 78 -12.26 -15.49 -2.98
N ARG A 79 -11.88 -14.25 -2.66
CA ARG A 79 -10.65 -13.98 -1.89
C ARG A 79 -10.70 -14.54 -0.48
N LEU A 80 -11.84 -14.48 0.19
CA LEU A 80 -12.01 -14.98 1.56
C LEU A 80 -12.18 -16.51 1.63
N THR A 81 -12.75 -17.11 0.58
CA THR A 81 -12.87 -18.58 0.46
C THR A 81 -11.57 -19.23 0.00
N LYS A 82 -10.65 -18.48 -0.61
CA LYS A 82 -9.28 -18.95 -0.82
C LYS A 82 -8.63 -19.20 0.54
N PRO A 83 -8.24 -20.45 0.85
CA PRO A 83 -7.58 -20.74 2.10
C PRO A 83 -6.25 -19.97 2.16
N LEU A 84 -5.99 -19.29 3.28
CA LEU A 84 -4.70 -18.67 3.60
C LEU A 84 -3.52 -19.67 3.51
N CYS A 85 -3.84 -20.95 3.45
CA CYS A 85 -2.95 -22.09 3.28
C CYS A 85 -2.16 -22.09 1.98
N GLN A 86 -2.43 -21.24 0.98
CA GLN A 86 -1.61 -21.20 -0.25
C GLN A 86 -0.24 -20.50 -0.09
N GLN A 87 0.08 -19.96 1.09
CA GLN A 87 1.46 -19.56 1.42
C GLN A 87 2.25 -20.64 2.18
N ASN A 88 1.59 -21.71 2.63
CA ASN A 88 2.22 -22.81 3.32
C ASN A 88 2.13 -24.06 2.46
N LEU A 89 3.18 -24.88 2.43
CA LEU A 89 3.12 -26.18 1.77
C LEU A 89 1.97 -26.98 2.42
N PRO A 90 1.08 -27.63 1.67
CA PRO A 90 0.06 -28.49 2.27
C PRO A 90 0.76 -29.64 3.00
N ILE A 91 0.67 -29.64 4.33
CA ILE A 91 1.21 -30.71 5.17
C ILE A 91 0.06 -31.67 5.49
N GLN A 92 0.31 -32.97 5.30
CA GLN A 92 -0.62 -34.03 5.68
C GLN A 92 -0.90 -33.98 7.20
N ALA A 93 -2.15 -34.21 7.61
CA ALA A 93 -2.58 -33.97 8.99
C ALA A 93 -1.82 -34.81 10.05
N ASP A 94 -1.40 -36.03 9.67
CA ASP A 94 -0.57 -36.90 10.48
C ASP A 94 0.86 -36.37 10.69
N LEU A 95 1.35 -35.52 9.79
CA LEU A 95 2.66 -34.89 9.87
C LEU A 95 2.65 -33.60 10.70
N HIS A 96 1.48 -33.04 11.04
CA HIS A 96 1.37 -31.75 11.73
C HIS A 96 2.09 -31.76 13.08
N ARG A 97 1.94 -32.83 13.86
CA ARG A 97 2.61 -32.95 15.16
C ARG A 97 4.12 -32.82 15.04
N TYR A 98 4.71 -33.52 14.07
CA TYR A 98 6.15 -33.51 13.83
C TYR A 98 6.63 -32.15 13.33
N VAL A 99 5.87 -31.48 12.46
CA VAL A 99 6.22 -30.14 11.96
C VAL A 99 6.15 -29.10 13.09
N VAL A 100 5.16 -29.19 13.98
CA VAL A 100 5.06 -28.30 15.14
C VAL A 100 6.23 -28.52 16.09
N GLU A 101 6.57 -29.78 16.39
CA GLU A 101 7.75 -30.13 17.20
C GLU A 101 9.05 -29.61 16.55
N LEU A 102 9.23 -29.81 15.24
CA LEU A 102 10.37 -29.31 14.49
C LEU A 102 10.46 -27.78 14.51
N MET A 103 9.35 -27.08 14.30
CA MET A 103 9.32 -25.63 14.31
C MET A 103 9.72 -25.09 15.69
N GLY A 104 9.30 -25.75 16.77
CA GLY A 104 9.76 -25.43 18.13
C GLY A 104 11.28 -25.54 18.27
N MET A 105 11.87 -26.65 17.79
CA MET A 105 13.32 -26.85 17.80
C MET A 105 14.08 -25.82 16.94
N VAL A 106 13.53 -25.46 15.78
CA VAL A 106 14.13 -24.46 14.88
C VAL A 106 14.17 -23.09 15.53
N VAL A 107 13.09 -22.68 16.19
CA VAL A 107 13.03 -21.39 16.91
C VAL A 107 14.05 -21.36 18.04
N GLU A 108 14.13 -22.42 18.84
CA GLU A 108 15.10 -22.51 19.93
C GLU A 108 16.55 -22.47 19.39
N PHE A 109 16.82 -23.19 18.30
CA PHE A 109 18.13 -23.18 17.65
C PHE A 109 18.51 -21.79 17.14
N ILE A 110 17.60 -21.08 16.45
CA ILE A 110 17.83 -19.72 15.96
C ILE A 110 18.16 -18.79 17.13
N GLN A 111 17.38 -18.87 18.21
CA GLN A 111 17.61 -18.07 19.42
C GLN A 111 19.00 -18.33 20.01
N ASN A 112 19.41 -19.60 20.08
CA ASN A 112 20.72 -19.99 20.62
C ASN A 112 21.86 -19.51 19.72
N LEU A 113 21.70 -19.63 18.40
CA LEU A 113 22.66 -19.16 17.41
C LEU A 113 22.85 -17.64 17.50
N GLU A 114 21.76 -16.88 17.63
CA GLU A 114 21.81 -15.42 17.77
C GLU A 114 22.61 -14.99 19.01
N VAL A 115 22.38 -15.64 20.15
CA VAL A 115 23.14 -15.39 21.38
C VAL A 115 24.63 -15.67 21.18
N LYS A 116 24.98 -16.79 20.53
CA LYS A 116 26.39 -17.13 20.26
C LYS A 116 27.05 -16.16 19.29
N ILE A 117 26.35 -15.69 18.26
CA ILE A 117 26.87 -14.67 17.34
C ILE A 117 27.16 -13.37 18.09
N LYS A 118 26.21 -12.91 18.93
CA LYS A 118 26.41 -11.71 19.75
C LYS A 118 27.60 -11.87 20.71
N MET A 119 27.76 -13.04 21.30
CA MET A 119 28.91 -13.33 22.16
C MET A 119 30.23 -13.23 21.40
N VAL A 120 30.32 -13.82 20.19
CA VAL A 120 31.53 -13.75 19.34
C VAL A 120 31.80 -12.31 18.91
N GLN A 121 30.77 -11.53 18.58
CA GLN A 121 30.92 -10.11 18.23
C GLN A 121 31.36 -9.23 19.40
N ALA A 122 30.97 -9.59 20.64
CA ALA A 122 31.38 -8.91 21.85
C ALA A 122 32.79 -9.30 22.33
N MET A 123 33.36 -10.39 21.80
CA MET A 123 34.76 -10.72 22.08
C MET A 123 35.64 -9.62 21.47
N PRO A 124 36.53 -8.98 22.25
CA PRO A 124 37.43 -7.96 21.72
C PRO A 124 38.24 -8.56 20.57
N SER A 125 38.11 -7.95 19.39
CA SER A 125 38.77 -8.46 18.20
C SER A 125 40.29 -8.35 18.37
N THR A 126 41.03 -9.25 17.74
CA THR A 126 42.49 -9.20 17.65
C THR A 126 42.98 -7.81 17.20
N ASP A 127 42.18 -7.11 16.38
CA ASP A 127 42.47 -5.75 15.93
C ASP A 127 42.52 -4.72 17.07
N SER A 128 41.66 -4.86 18.10
CA SER A 128 41.67 -3.98 19.27
C SER A 128 42.93 -4.16 20.12
N TYR A 129 43.39 -5.40 20.30
CA TYR A 129 44.66 -5.68 20.96
C TYR A 129 45.86 -5.23 20.12
N LEU A 130 45.80 -5.42 18.80
CA LEU A 130 46.83 -4.98 17.88
C LEU A 130 46.95 -3.46 17.83
N SER A 131 45.84 -2.72 17.88
CA SER A 131 45.87 -1.24 17.92
C SER A 131 46.47 -0.74 19.24
N ASN A 132 46.10 -1.35 20.37
CA ASN A 132 46.69 -1.05 21.67
C ASN A 132 48.20 -1.30 21.68
N LEU A 133 48.65 -2.41 21.10
CA LEU A 133 50.07 -2.73 20.99
C LEU A 133 50.81 -1.75 20.06
N ASN A 134 50.22 -1.39 18.92
CA ASN A 134 50.80 -0.40 18.01
C ASN A 134 50.92 0.98 18.66
N ASN A 135 49.94 1.39 19.47
CA ASN A 135 50.01 2.61 20.26
C ASN A 135 51.15 2.53 21.28
N ALA A 136 51.26 1.43 22.03
CA ALA A 136 52.34 1.22 22.99
C ALA A 136 53.73 1.24 22.31
N ARG A 137 53.86 0.59 21.15
CA ARG A 137 55.08 0.61 20.33
C ARG A 137 55.45 2.04 19.91
N THR A 138 54.46 2.84 19.49
CA THR A 138 54.67 4.23 19.07
C THR A 138 55.17 5.08 20.24
N GLN A 139 54.59 4.91 21.42
CA GLN A 139 55.06 5.58 22.65
C GLN A 139 56.49 5.18 22.99
N LEU A 140 56.82 3.89 22.88
CA LEU A 140 58.15 3.37 23.21
C LEU A 140 59.21 3.89 22.21
N LEU A 141 58.89 3.96 20.93
CA LEU A 141 59.75 4.58 19.91
C LEU A 141 59.99 6.08 20.20
N ALA A 142 58.97 6.81 20.64
CA ALA A 142 59.12 8.22 21.03
C ALA A 142 60.04 8.39 22.26
N GLN A 143 59.93 7.50 23.24
CA GLN A 143 60.83 7.50 24.39
C GLN A 143 62.28 7.16 24.01
N VAL A 144 62.48 6.21 23.10
CA VAL A 144 63.83 5.87 22.59
C VAL A 144 64.46 7.07 21.88
N THR A 145 63.73 7.78 21.02
CA THR A 145 64.27 8.96 20.33
C THR A 145 64.58 10.10 21.30
N GLU A 146 63.78 10.28 22.34
CA GLU A 146 64.05 11.22 23.42
C GLU A 146 65.35 10.89 24.16
N VAL A 147 65.53 9.62 24.56
CA VAL A 147 66.75 9.14 25.21
C VAL A 147 67.99 9.32 24.32
N GLU A 148 67.89 9.00 23.02
CA GLU A 148 68.97 9.23 22.07
C GLU A 148 69.34 10.72 21.96
N ASN A 149 68.34 11.61 21.97
CA ASN A 149 68.57 13.04 21.89
C ASN A 149 69.23 13.57 23.17
N LEU A 150 68.75 13.13 24.34
CA LEU A 150 69.37 13.46 25.63
C LEU A 150 70.83 12.96 25.70
N TYR A 151 71.09 11.75 25.22
CA TYR A 151 72.44 11.19 25.13
C TYR A 151 73.36 12.06 24.26
N LYS A 152 72.89 12.47 23.07
CA LYS A 152 73.64 13.40 22.19
C LYS A 152 73.92 14.74 22.88
N GLN A 153 72.95 15.28 23.63
CA GLN A 153 73.14 16.53 24.38
C GLN A 153 74.19 16.40 25.50
N VAL A 154 74.20 15.28 26.24
CA VAL A 154 75.20 15.01 27.28
C VAL A 154 76.61 14.89 26.69
N LEU A 155 76.75 14.14 25.58
CA LEU A 155 78.01 14.03 24.85
C LEU A 155 78.53 15.39 24.40
N LYS A 156 77.66 16.22 23.82
CA LYS A 156 78.02 17.59 23.40
C LYS A 156 78.50 18.43 24.59
N ARG A 157 77.79 18.40 25.73
CA ARG A 157 78.21 19.10 26.96
C ARG A 157 79.57 18.61 27.46
N ARG A 158 79.82 17.29 27.45
CA ARG A 158 81.12 16.71 27.85
C ARG A 158 82.26 17.13 26.92
N GLY A 159 82.03 17.15 25.60
CA GLY A 159 83.00 17.65 24.63
C GLY A 159 83.36 19.12 24.84
N HIS A 160 82.36 19.99 25.06
CA HIS A 160 82.60 21.41 25.35
C HIS A 160 83.33 21.65 26.67
N LEU A 161 83.12 20.83 27.70
CA LEU A 161 83.87 20.89 28.95
C LEU A 161 85.35 20.48 28.75
N GLN A 162 85.61 19.48 27.90
CA GLN A 162 86.98 19.03 27.62
C GLN A 162 87.76 20.02 26.74
N THR A 163 87.12 20.74 25.81
CA THR A 163 87.77 21.83 25.06
C THR A 163 88.08 23.03 25.96
N ASN A 164 87.14 23.44 26.82
CA ASN A 164 87.37 24.55 27.77
C ASN A 164 88.48 24.27 28.79
N ILE A 165 88.67 23.02 29.25
CA ILE A 165 89.78 22.66 30.14
C ILE A 165 91.13 22.70 29.40
N LYS A 166 91.13 22.36 28.10
CA LYS A 166 92.33 22.38 27.26
C LYS A 166 92.75 23.81 26.90
N ASP A 167 91.78 24.70 26.69
CA ASP A 167 92.00 26.12 26.39
C ASP A 167 92.35 26.97 27.64
N MET A 168 92.04 26.48 28.85
CA MET A 168 92.45 27.08 30.14
C MET A 168 93.80 26.54 30.66
N SER A 169 94.42 25.58 29.95
CA SER A 169 95.73 24.98 30.29
C SER A 169 96.85 25.40 29.32
N THR A 170 96.64 26.45 28.54
CA THR A 170 97.63 27.15 27.70
C THR A 170 97.69 28.61 28.09
#